data_AF-A0AA47M2R6-F1
#
_entry.id   AF-A0AA47M2R6-F1
#
_cell.length_a   1.000
_cell.length_b   1.000
_cell.length_c   1.000
_cell.angle_alpha   90.00
_cell.angle_beta   90.00
_cell.angle_gamma   90.00
#
_symmetry.space_group_name_H-M   'P 1'
#
loop_
_entity.id
_entity.type
_entity.pdbx_description
1 polymer ?
#
loop_
_entity_poly.entity_id
_entity_poly.type
_entity_poly.pdbx_seq_one_letter_code
_entity_poly.pdbx_strand_id
1 'polypeptide(L)'
;MFLVSGQYANAGGIVYTRNELLTLSKPPPFTGTRHQIPQELRRRRRGCRAGLMRKARRRRFKPCIPSIVMGNVRSLVNKVDELGALIRSHRAYRECSLMSDHNLVLLSPTYTAMVQRQPVTTRTVRRWSQETNELLQGCFEATDWDVLCEPHGNNIDSMTDCITGYISFCVDNVVPAKKVKCFANNKPWITSDLKGLLNKKKKAFRDGDRESLKSVQKELRVRLRENKEAYRRKLESKLQ
;
A
#
# COMPACT_ATOMS: atom_id res chain seq x y z
N MET A 1 31.00 76.42 29.33
CA MET A 1 29.54 76.41 29.22
C MET A 1 29.17 76.20 27.75
N PHE A 2 28.96 74.96 27.34
CA PHE A 2 28.23 74.60 26.11
C PHE A 2 27.59 73.23 26.37
N LEU A 3 26.27 73.24 26.59
CA LEU A 3 25.43 72.06 26.70
C LEU A 3 25.09 71.61 25.27
N VAL A 4 25.50 70.40 24.89
CA VAL A 4 24.98 69.74 23.69
C VAL A 4 24.02 68.66 24.14
N SER A 5 22.75 69.02 24.20
CA SER A 5 21.60 68.15 24.41
C SER A 5 21.33 67.34 23.14
N GLY A 6 21.90 66.14 23.07
CA GLY A 6 21.56 65.15 22.04
C GLY A 6 20.35 64.31 22.46
N GLN A 7 19.15 64.74 22.07
CA GLN A 7 17.95 63.90 22.13
C GLN A 7 18.03 62.84 21.02
N TYR A 8 18.45 61.62 21.35
CA TYR A 8 18.28 60.48 20.46
C TYR A 8 16.83 60.01 20.56
N ALA A 9 16.08 60.20 19.48
CA ALA A 9 14.76 59.64 19.28
C ALA A 9 14.81 58.12 19.50
N ASN A 10 14.15 57.66 20.55
CA ASN A 10 14.04 56.26 20.93
C ASN A 10 13.15 55.55 19.90
N ALA A 11 13.76 55.03 18.83
CA ALA A 11 13.10 54.08 17.94
C ALA A 11 12.71 52.87 18.78
N GLY A 12 11.41 52.67 18.99
CA GLY A 12 10.82 51.67 19.87
C GLY A 12 11.18 50.22 19.52
N GLY A 13 12.41 49.84 19.84
CA GLY A 13 12.87 48.46 19.82
C GLY A 13 12.18 47.72 20.94
N ILE A 14 11.29 46.80 20.59
CA ILE A 14 10.62 45.96 21.58
C ILE A 14 11.68 45.00 22.15
N VAL A 15 12.13 45.27 23.37
CA VAL A 15 13.06 44.41 24.10
C VAL A 15 12.23 43.44 24.93
N TYR A 16 12.31 42.16 24.61
CA TYR A 16 11.68 41.10 25.39
C TYR A 16 12.70 40.44 26.32
N THR A 17 12.34 40.28 27.58
CA THR A 17 13.07 39.44 28.54
C THR A 17 12.87 37.96 28.21
N ARG A 18 13.79 37.10 28.65
CA ARG A 18 13.73 35.64 28.44
C ARG A 18 12.39 35.04 28.88
N ASN A 19 11.83 35.54 29.98
CA ASN A 19 10.57 35.04 30.50
C ASN A 19 9.37 35.50 29.66
N GLU A 20 9.40 36.70 29.08
CA GLU A 20 8.39 37.20 28.13
C GLU A 20 8.42 36.41 26.81
N LEU A 21 9.60 35.99 26.35
CA LEU A 21 9.69 35.08 25.20
C LEU A 21 9.12 33.69 25.52
N LEU A 22 9.30 33.20 26.74
CA LEU A 22 8.80 31.89 27.15
C LEU A 22 7.27 31.88 27.32
N THR A 23 6.66 32.99 27.76
CA THR A 23 5.20 33.14 27.82
C THR A 23 4.58 33.25 26.43
N LEU A 24 5.24 33.94 25.48
CA LEU A 24 4.82 34.02 24.08
C LEU A 24 4.99 32.70 23.30
N SER A 25 5.92 31.82 23.73
CA SER A 25 6.15 30.53 23.04
C SER A 25 5.14 29.42 23.39
N LYS A 26 4.26 29.66 24.36
CA LYS A 26 3.17 28.73 24.66
C LYS A 26 2.16 28.78 23.50
N PRO A 27 1.99 27.70 22.73
CA PRO A 27 0.99 27.71 21.66
C PRO A 27 -0.38 27.97 22.31
N PRO A 28 -1.20 28.88 21.77
CA PRO A 28 -2.57 29.00 22.24
C PRO A 28 -3.24 27.63 22.13
N PRO A 29 -4.16 27.27 23.04
CA PRO A 29 -4.96 26.07 22.87
C PRO A 29 -5.57 26.12 21.47
N PHE A 30 -5.27 25.10 20.65
CA PHE A 30 -5.70 25.02 19.25
C PHE A 30 -7.22 25.22 19.15
N THR A 31 -7.67 26.43 18.85
CA THR A 31 -9.02 26.66 18.34
C THR A 31 -9.01 26.15 16.90
N GLY A 32 -9.96 25.26 16.57
CA GLY A 32 -9.92 24.37 15.40
C GLY A 32 -9.97 25.02 14.01
N THR A 33 -9.72 26.32 13.87
CA THR A 33 -9.70 27.03 12.59
C THR A 33 -8.38 26.81 11.87
N ARG A 34 -8.40 25.85 10.95
CA ARG A 34 -7.32 25.57 10.00
C ARG A 34 -7.10 26.81 9.12
N HIS A 35 -5.93 27.44 9.19
CA HIS A 35 -5.58 28.52 8.26
C HIS A 35 -5.70 28.04 6.80
N GLN A 36 -6.49 28.75 6.00
CA GLN A 36 -6.60 28.50 4.56
C GLN A 36 -5.31 28.95 3.88
N ILE A 37 -4.39 28.01 3.66
CA ILE A 37 -3.18 28.28 2.87
C ILE A 37 -3.59 28.47 1.40
N PRO A 38 -3.27 29.61 0.76
CA PRO A 38 -3.52 29.87 -0.66
C PRO A 38 -2.98 28.75 -1.54
N GLN A 39 -3.66 28.51 -2.67
CA GLN A 39 -3.40 27.34 -3.51
C GLN A 39 -1.97 27.33 -4.07
N GLU A 40 -1.34 28.51 -4.26
CA GLU A 40 0.06 28.63 -4.69
C GLU A 40 1.08 28.13 -3.65
N LEU A 41 0.78 28.30 -2.35
CA LEU A 41 1.65 27.90 -1.25
C LEU A 41 1.43 26.45 -0.80
N ARG A 42 0.39 25.79 -1.31
CA ARG A 42 0.15 24.37 -1.06
C ARG A 42 1.19 23.52 -1.80
N ARG A 43 2.24 23.11 -1.06
CA ARG A 43 3.15 22.05 -1.51
C ARG A 43 2.33 20.83 -1.99
N ARG A 44 2.50 20.42 -3.25
CA ARG A 44 1.89 19.20 -3.80
C ARG A 44 2.11 18.04 -2.83
N ARG A 45 1.01 17.44 -2.34
CA ARG A 45 1.08 16.24 -1.49
C ARG A 45 1.87 15.16 -2.24
N ARG A 46 3.04 14.78 -1.72
CA ARG A 46 3.84 13.69 -2.29
C ARG A 46 2.97 12.42 -2.33
N GLY A 47 2.66 11.95 -3.53
CA GLY A 47 1.94 10.69 -3.72
C GLY A 47 2.75 9.51 -3.19
N CYS A 48 2.07 8.53 -2.59
CA CYS A 48 2.65 7.25 -2.14
C CYS A 48 3.34 6.44 -3.26
N ARG A 49 3.10 6.78 -4.54
CA ARG A 49 3.73 6.14 -5.70
C ARG A 49 5.25 6.28 -5.68
N ALA A 50 5.75 7.47 -5.35
CA ALA A 50 7.18 7.71 -5.20
C ALA A 50 7.76 6.95 -4.01
N GLY A 51 7.00 6.74 -2.93
CA GLY A 51 7.45 6.01 -1.74
C GLY A 51 7.65 4.51 -1.98
N LEU A 52 6.75 3.88 -2.75
CA LEU A 52 6.90 2.49 -3.19
C LEU A 52 8.03 2.33 -4.21
N MET A 53 8.12 3.21 -5.21
CA MET A 53 9.24 3.22 -6.16
C MET A 53 10.58 3.47 -5.45
N ARG A 54 10.64 4.39 -4.49
CA ARG A 54 11.83 4.70 -3.70
C ARG A 54 12.17 3.57 -2.71
N LYS A 55 11.18 2.83 -2.19
CA LYS A 55 11.42 1.60 -1.41
C LYS A 55 11.90 0.44 -2.28
N ALA A 56 11.35 0.26 -3.48
CA ALA A 56 11.81 -0.74 -4.45
C ALA A 56 13.26 -0.44 -4.87
N ARG A 57 13.56 0.82 -5.20
CA ARG A 57 14.91 1.32 -5.52
C ARG A 57 15.89 1.19 -4.35
N ARG A 58 15.42 1.25 -3.10
CA ARG A 58 16.23 1.07 -1.90
C ARG A 58 16.42 -0.37 -1.46
N ARG A 59 15.51 -1.30 -1.82
CA ARG A 59 15.48 -2.61 -1.16
C ARG A 59 16.18 -3.73 -1.90
N ARG A 60 16.11 -3.88 -3.22
CA ARG A 60 16.67 -5.10 -3.86
C ARG A 60 16.95 -4.92 -5.35
N PHE A 61 17.85 -4.02 -5.72
CA PHE A 61 18.46 -4.15 -7.03
C PHE A 61 19.90 -3.67 -6.95
N LYS A 62 20.79 -4.59 -6.52
CA LYS A 62 22.19 -4.50 -6.90
C LYS A 62 22.19 -4.84 -8.40
N PRO A 63 22.64 -3.95 -9.30
CA PRO A 63 22.80 -4.33 -10.69
C PRO A 63 23.70 -5.58 -10.76
N CYS A 64 23.40 -6.50 -11.67
CA CYS A 64 24.18 -7.73 -11.87
C CYS A 64 25.63 -7.43 -12.26
N ILE A 65 25.87 -6.20 -12.76
CA ILE A 65 27.18 -5.67 -13.10
C ILE A 65 27.59 -4.69 -11.99
N PRO A 66 28.73 -4.89 -11.32
CA PRO A 66 29.22 -3.94 -10.32
C PRO A 66 29.46 -2.57 -10.98
N SER A 67 29.14 -1.48 -10.28
CA SER A 67 29.64 -0.17 -10.73
C SER A 67 31.13 -0.08 -10.41
N ILE A 68 31.91 0.43 -11.37
CA ILE A 68 33.36 0.54 -11.27
C ILE A 68 33.70 2.02 -11.27
N VAL A 69 34.46 2.46 -10.27
CA VAL A 69 35.00 3.81 -10.19
C VAL A 69 36.50 3.71 -10.33
N MET A 70 36.99 4.04 -11.51
CA MET A 70 38.43 4.17 -11.72
C MET A 70 38.83 5.59 -11.25
N GLY A 71 40.02 5.79 -10.70
CA GLY A 71 40.50 7.11 -10.26
C GLY A 71 42.00 7.11 -9.99
N ASN A 72 42.69 8.22 -10.28
CA ASN A 72 44.13 8.31 -10.07
C ASN A 72 44.47 8.43 -8.58
N VAL A 73 44.89 7.32 -7.97
CA VAL A 73 45.30 7.25 -6.56
C VAL A 73 46.83 7.25 -6.47
N ARG A 74 47.46 8.40 -6.72
CA ARG A 74 48.87 8.58 -6.31
C ARG A 74 48.90 8.66 -4.78
N SER A 75 49.34 7.56 -4.16
CA SER A 75 49.32 7.28 -2.72
C SER A 75 47.93 7.05 -2.11
N LEU A 76 47.60 5.77 -1.86
CA LEU A 76 46.38 5.35 -1.18
C LEU A 76 46.27 5.99 0.21
N VAL A 77 47.40 6.11 0.92
CA VAL A 77 47.48 6.60 2.30
C VAL A 77 47.00 8.05 2.42
N ASN A 78 47.32 8.91 1.45
CA ASN A 78 46.95 10.32 1.48
C ASN A 78 45.51 10.60 1.02
N LYS A 79 44.86 9.61 0.41
CA LYS A 79 43.50 9.75 -0.17
C LYS A 79 42.43 8.92 0.55
N VAL A 80 42.75 8.14 1.59
CA VAL A 80 41.75 7.36 2.34
C VAL A 80 40.64 8.26 2.90
N ASP A 81 41.00 9.44 3.41
CA ASP A 81 40.02 10.38 3.97
C ASP A 81 39.16 11.05 2.89
N GLU A 82 39.76 11.40 1.76
CA GLU A 82 39.06 11.94 0.58
C GLU A 82 38.09 10.91 0.02
N LEU A 83 38.53 9.66 -0.15
CA LEU A 83 37.69 8.54 -0.56
C LEU A 83 36.59 8.25 0.46
N GLY A 84 36.90 8.31 1.76
CA GLY A 84 35.92 8.19 2.83
C GLY A 84 34.85 9.30 2.78
N ALA A 85 35.25 10.53 2.48
CA ALA A 85 34.33 11.64 2.27
C ALA A 85 33.47 11.45 1.00
N LEU A 86 34.04 10.93 -0.08
CA LEU A 86 33.33 10.65 -1.34
C LEU A 86 32.35 9.47 -1.21
N ILE A 87 32.68 8.40 -0.48
CA ILE A 87 31.77 7.28 -0.19
C ILE A 87 30.57 7.74 0.65
N ARG A 88 30.77 8.70 1.56
CA ARG A 88 29.69 9.26 2.40
C ARG A 88 28.78 10.21 1.61
N SER A 89 29.37 11.07 0.79
CA SER A 89 28.66 12.14 0.08
C SER A 89 28.06 11.69 -1.25
N HIS A 90 28.78 10.87 -2.02
CA HIS A 90 28.46 10.56 -3.40
C HIS A 90 27.98 9.13 -3.60
N ARG A 91 26.79 8.98 -4.17
CA ARG A 91 26.12 7.69 -4.35
C ARG A 91 26.92 6.72 -5.23
N ALA A 92 27.65 7.23 -6.22
CA ALA A 92 28.42 6.41 -7.15
C ALA A 92 29.60 5.67 -6.46
N TYR A 93 30.26 6.32 -5.48
CA TYR A 93 31.33 5.70 -4.69
C TYR A 93 30.80 4.72 -3.64
N ARG A 94 29.57 4.95 -3.15
CA ARG A 94 28.92 4.02 -2.21
C ARG A 94 28.41 2.74 -2.88
N GLU A 95 28.12 2.80 -4.18
CA GLU A 95 27.53 1.69 -4.94
C GLU A 95 28.56 0.96 -5.82
N CYS A 96 29.83 1.42 -5.87
CA CYS A 96 30.89 0.76 -6.62
C CYS A 96 31.52 -0.41 -5.86
N SER A 97 31.87 -1.47 -6.58
CA SER A 97 32.46 -2.68 -5.99
C SER A 97 33.95 -2.83 -6.27
N LEU A 98 34.50 -2.06 -7.22
CA LEU A 98 35.90 -2.08 -7.62
C LEU A 98 36.39 -0.65 -7.83
N MET A 99 37.59 -0.38 -7.31
CA MET A 99 38.33 0.87 -7.53
C MET A 99 39.67 0.53 -8.18
N SER A 100 40.07 1.29 -9.21
CA SER A 100 41.34 1.09 -9.92
C SER A 100 42.08 2.41 -10.11
N ASP A 101 43.40 2.36 -10.26
CA ASP A 101 44.30 3.51 -10.11
C ASP A 101 44.48 4.39 -11.36
N HIS A 102 43.63 4.24 -12.38
CA HIS A 102 43.74 4.98 -13.64
C HIS A 102 42.49 5.85 -13.90
N ASN A 103 42.64 6.95 -14.67
CA ASN A 103 41.66 8.01 -15.02
C ASN A 103 40.19 7.84 -14.58
N LEU A 104 39.59 8.93 -14.09
CA LEU A 104 38.29 8.89 -13.41
C LEU A 104 37.12 8.58 -14.36
N VAL A 105 36.81 7.29 -14.52
CA VAL A 105 35.69 6.80 -15.34
C VAL A 105 34.69 6.10 -14.43
N LEU A 106 33.47 6.65 -14.35
CA LEU A 106 32.34 6.03 -13.68
C LEU A 106 31.53 5.20 -14.67
N LEU A 107 31.58 3.89 -14.54
CA LEU A 107 30.69 2.98 -15.29
C LEU A 107 29.49 2.62 -14.42
N SER A 108 28.33 3.19 -14.73
CA SER A 108 27.08 2.87 -14.05
C SER A 108 26.15 2.07 -14.99
N PRO A 109 25.75 0.84 -14.62
CA PRO A 109 24.82 0.07 -15.44
C PRO A 109 23.43 0.72 -15.41
N THR A 110 22.96 1.19 -16.57
CA THR A 110 21.59 1.68 -16.78
C THR A 110 20.64 0.52 -17.02
N TYR A 111 20.47 -0.35 -16.03
CA TYR A 111 19.44 -1.38 -16.11
C TYR A 111 18.09 -0.85 -15.59
N THR A 112 17.12 -0.68 -16.48
CA THR A 112 15.72 -0.49 -16.09
C THR A 112 15.10 -1.85 -15.85
N ALA A 113 14.86 -2.20 -14.58
CA ALA A 113 14.15 -3.42 -14.23
C ALA A 113 12.79 -3.46 -14.93
N MET A 114 12.66 -4.33 -15.92
CA MET A 114 11.38 -4.65 -16.52
C MET A 114 10.59 -5.45 -15.49
N VAL A 115 9.73 -4.77 -14.74
CA VAL A 115 8.73 -5.47 -13.93
C VAL A 115 7.78 -6.15 -14.90
N GLN A 116 8.05 -7.42 -15.22
CA GLN A 116 7.12 -8.22 -16.01
C GLN A 116 5.82 -8.35 -15.23
N ARG A 117 4.80 -7.62 -15.70
CA ARG A 117 3.47 -7.74 -15.15
C ARG A 117 2.88 -9.03 -15.72
N GLN A 118 2.66 -10.01 -14.87
CA GLN A 118 1.82 -11.14 -15.26
C GLN A 118 0.46 -10.61 -15.74
N PRO A 119 -0.06 -11.13 -16.87
CA PRO A 119 -1.33 -10.69 -17.40
C PRO A 119 -2.45 -10.95 -16.38
N VAL A 120 -3.46 -10.10 -16.43
CA VAL A 120 -4.63 -10.24 -15.55
C VAL A 120 -5.40 -11.49 -15.97
N THR A 121 -5.60 -12.41 -15.04
CA THR A 121 -6.41 -13.60 -15.29
C THR A 121 -7.87 -13.29 -15.01
N THR A 122 -8.77 -13.75 -15.87
CA THR A 122 -10.21 -13.62 -15.65
C THR A 122 -10.73 -14.96 -15.15
N ARG A 123 -11.39 -14.97 -13.99
CA ARG A 123 -12.04 -16.17 -13.45
C ARG A 123 -13.54 -15.92 -13.38
N THR A 124 -14.32 -16.89 -13.85
CA THR A 124 -15.76 -16.90 -13.67
C THR A 124 -16.06 -17.47 -12.29
N VAL A 125 -16.81 -16.72 -11.49
CA VAL A 125 -17.20 -17.11 -10.14
C VAL A 125 -18.71 -16.96 -10.01
N ARG A 126 -19.38 -18.00 -9.52
CA ARG A 126 -20.81 -17.95 -9.19
C ARG A 126 -21.01 -17.10 -7.93
N ARG A 127 -21.98 -16.18 -7.97
CA ARG A 127 -22.27 -15.30 -6.83
C ARG A 127 -23.46 -15.86 -6.04
N TRP A 128 -23.15 -16.47 -4.91
CA TRP A 128 -24.15 -16.92 -3.95
C TRP A 128 -24.62 -15.74 -3.09
N SER A 129 -25.92 -15.51 -3.08
CA SER A 129 -26.62 -14.52 -2.27
C SER A 129 -27.78 -15.19 -1.54
N GLN A 130 -28.33 -14.50 -0.53
CA GLN A 130 -29.46 -15.04 0.22
C GLN A 130 -30.67 -15.27 -0.69
N GLU A 131 -31.00 -14.29 -1.53
CA GLU A 131 -32.08 -14.38 -2.54
C GLU A 131 -31.90 -15.57 -3.50
N THR A 132 -30.69 -15.79 -4.03
CA THR A 132 -30.43 -16.95 -4.90
C THR A 132 -30.53 -18.29 -4.17
N ASN A 133 -30.26 -18.31 -2.86
CA ASN A 133 -30.42 -19.53 -2.05
C ASN A 133 -31.89 -19.85 -1.83
N GLU A 134 -32.70 -18.82 -1.53
CA GLU A 134 -34.15 -18.96 -1.34
C GLU A 134 -34.85 -19.39 -2.63
N LEU A 135 -34.45 -18.83 -3.78
CA LEU A 135 -34.95 -19.25 -5.08
C LEU A 135 -34.58 -20.70 -5.39
N LEU A 136 -33.35 -21.13 -5.10
CA LEU A 136 -32.94 -22.53 -5.27
C LEU A 136 -33.73 -23.48 -4.36
N GLN A 137 -33.95 -23.08 -3.11
CA GLN A 137 -34.80 -23.84 -2.18
C GLN A 137 -36.21 -23.98 -2.74
N GLY A 138 -36.82 -22.87 -3.21
CA GLY A 138 -38.14 -22.92 -3.84
C GLY A 138 -38.19 -23.81 -5.09
N CYS A 139 -37.13 -23.81 -5.92
CA CYS A 139 -37.03 -24.75 -7.05
C CYS A 139 -37.05 -26.21 -6.58
N PHE A 140 -36.28 -26.55 -5.54
CA PHE A 140 -36.20 -27.92 -5.04
C PHE A 140 -37.46 -28.37 -4.29
N GLU A 141 -38.13 -27.48 -3.58
CA GLU A 141 -39.41 -27.77 -2.92
C GLU A 141 -40.56 -27.96 -3.92
N ALA A 142 -40.53 -27.25 -5.05
CA ALA A 142 -41.52 -27.39 -6.11
C ALA A 142 -41.25 -28.60 -7.03
N THR A 143 -40.10 -29.27 -6.90
CA THR A 143 -39.75 -30.43 -7.72
C THR A 143 -40.40 -31.68 -7.15
N ASP A 144 -41.13 -32.39 -8.01
CA ASP A 144 -41.61 -33.74 -7.69
C ASP A 144 -40.45 -34.73 -7.82
N TRP A 145 -39.85 -35.08 -6.69
CA TRP A 145 -38.71 -36.00 -6.63
C TRP A 145 -39.11 -37.44 -6.91
N ASP A 146 -40.36 -37.82 -6.66
CA ASP A 146 -40.83 -39.18 -6.90
C ASP A 146 -40.87 -39.45 -8.41
N VAL A 147 -41.43 -38.52 -9.19
CA VAL A 147 -41.43 -38.58 -10.66
C VAL A 147 -40.01 -38.55 -11.25
N LEU A 148 -39.09 -37.83 -10.62
CA LEU A 148 -37.69 -37.75 -11.06
C LEU A 148 -36.93 -39.06 -10.78
N CYS A 149 -37.26 -39.78 -9.71
CA CYS A 149 -36.54 -40.98 -9.27
C CYS A 149 -37.15 -42.29 -9.80
N GLU A 150 -38.47 -42.36 -10.02
CA GLU A 150 -39.19 -43.54 -10.50
C GLU A 150 -38.58 -44.22 -11.74
N PRO A 151 -38.13 -43.49 -12.79
CA PRO A 151 -37.59 -44.10 -14.01
C PRO A 151 -36.29 -44.89 -13.80
N HIS A 152 -35.58 -44.65 -12.70
CA HIS A 152 -34.25 -45.21 -12.46
C HIS A 152 -34.26 -46.49 -11.61
N GLY A 153 -35.39 -46.83 -10.99
CA GLY A 153 -35.55 -48.07 -10.20
C GLY A 153 -34.43 -48.24 -9.16
N ASN A 154 -33.66 -49.32 -9.28
CA ASN A 154 -32.53 -49.63 -8.38
C ASN A 154 -31.16 -49.14 -8.90
N ASN A 155 -31.10 -48.45 -10.04
CA ASN A 155 -29.83 -47.98 -10.60
C ASN A 155 -29.40 -46.65 -9.96
N ILE A 156 -28.64 -46.77 -8.87
CA ILE A 156 -28.16 -45.65 -8.05
C ILE A 156 -27.31 -44.67 -8.86
N ASP A 157 -26.46 -45.15 -9.76
CA ASP A 157 -25.57 -44.29 -10.54
C ASP A 157 -26.37 -43.42 -11.50
N SER A 158 -27.33 -44.01 -12.23
CA SER A 158 -28.19 -43.25 -13.14
C SER A 158 -29.12 -42.26 -12.41
N MET A 159 -29.63 -42.64 -11.25
CA MET A 159 -30.40 -41.72 -10.40
C MET A 159 -29.53 -40.55 -9.91
N THR A 160 -28.30 -40.83 -9.48
CA THR A 160 -27.35 -39.81 -9.00
C THR A 160 -26.98 -38.85 -10.12
N ASP A 161 -26.73 -39.34 -11.32
CA ASP A 161 -26.43 -38.52 -12.50
C ASP A 161 -27.62 -37.63 -12.88
N CYS A 162 -28.85 -38.17 -12.84
CA CYS A 162 -30.07 -37.41 -13.11
C CYS A 162 -30.27 -36.28 -12.10
N ILE A 163 -30.21 -36.59 -10.80
CA ILE A 163 -30.32 -35.62 -9.71
C ILE A 163 -29.21 -34.57 -9.80
N THR A 164 -27.96 -35.00 -10.03
CA THR A 164 -26.82 -34.09 -10.15
C THR A 164 -26.96 -33.17 -11.37
N GLY A 165 -27.47 -33.70 -12.48
CA GLY A 165 -27.80 -32.94 -13.69
C GLY A 165 -28.87 -31.90 -13.43
N TYR A 166 -29.96 -32.27 -12.76
CA TYR A 166 -31.05 -31.36 -12.39
C TYR A 166 -30.57 -30.27 -11.43
N ILE A 167 -29.85 -30.62 -10.36
CA ILE A 167 -29.26 -29.65 -9.43
C ILE A 167 -28.34 -28.69 -10.18
N SER A 168 -27.47 -29.20 -11.04
CA SER A 168 -26.56 -28.37 -11.84
C SER A 168 -27.33 -27.38 -12.71
N PHE A 169 -28.41 -27.83 -13.35
CA PHE A 169 -29.33 -27.00 -14.12
C PHE A 169 -29.98 -25.92 -13.26
N CYS A 170 -30.53 -26.25 -12.09
CA CYS A 170 -31.11 -25.25 -11.17
C CYS A 170 -30.07 -24.21 -10.75
N VAL A 171 -28.85 -24.63 -10.41
CA VAL A 171 -27.76 -23.71 -10.02
C VAL A 171 -27.32 -22.85 -11.21
N ASP A 172 -27.34 -23.36 -12.44
CA ASP A 172 -27.01 -22.58 -13.65
C ASP A 172 -28.06 -21.52 -13.98
N ASN A 173 -29.34 -21.81 -13.76
CA ASN A 173 -30.42 -20.86 -14.03
C ASN A 173 -30.56 -19.81 -12.93
N VAL A 174 -30.43 -20.20 -11.66
CA VAL A 174 -30.68 -19.30 -10.53
C VAL A 174 -29.43 -18.50 -10.14
N VAL A 175 -28.24 -19.10 -10.20
CA VAL A 175 -27.02 -18.46 -9.68
C VAL A 175 -26.26 -17.74 -10.78
N PRO A 176 -26.21 -16.40 -10.79
CA PRO A 176 -25.56 -15.66 -11.85
C PRO A 176 -24.04 -15.88 -11.84
N ALA A 177 -23.49 -16.18 -13.02
CA ALA A 177 -22.05 -16.27 -13.23
C ALA A 177 -21.43 -14.88 -13.41
N LYS A 178 -20.45 -14.53 -12.57
CA LYS A 178 -19.75 -13.24 -12.63
C LYS A 178 -18.29 -13.40 -13.00
N LYS A 179 -17.85 -12.68 -14.04
CA LYS A 179 -16.43 -12.60 -14.41
C LYS A 179 -15.70 -11.65 -13.47
N VAL A 180 -14.67 -12.15 -12.78
CA VAL A 180 -13.83 -11.38 -11.86
C VAL A 180 -12.39 -11.36 -12.36
N LYS A 181 -11.81 -10.16 -12.41
CA LYS A 181 -10.39 -9.97 -12.72
C LYS A 181 -9.53 -10.30 -11.50
N CYS A 182 -8.67 -11.29 -11.65
CA CYS A 182 -7.68 -11.71 -10.68
C CYS A 182 -6.32 -11.13 -11.08
N PHE A 183 -5.68 -10.41 -10.15
CA PHE A 183 -4.32 -9.92 -10.32
C PHE A 183 -3.38 -10.78 -9.49
N ALA A 184 -2.20 -11.11 -10.02
CA ALA A 184 -1.21 -11.94 -9.32
C ALA A 184 -0.83 -11.40 -7.93
N ASN A 185 -0.83 -10.08 -7.76
CA ASN A 185 -0.53 -9.41 -6.49
C ASN A 185 -1.74 -9.28 -5.53
N ASN A 186 -2.90 -9.89 -5.86
CA ASN A 186 -4.05 -9.90 -4.96
C ASN A 186 -3.74 -10.80 -3.76
N LYS A 187 -3.63 -10.18 -2.58
CA LYS A 187 -3.44 -10.90 -1.33
C LYS A 187 -4.71 -11.70 -1.00
N PRO A 188 -4.63 -13.03 -0.83
CA PRO A 188 -5.81 -13.88 -0.60
C PRO A 188 -6.62 -13.50 0.66
N TRP A 189 -5.94 -13.00 1.69
CA TRP A 189 -6.56 -12.54 2.94
C TRP A 189 -7.21 -11.14 2.84
N ILE A 190 -7.31 -10.53 1.65
CA ILE A 190 -8.04 -9.27 1.43
C ILE A 190 -9.45 -9.59 0.95
N THR A 191 -10.39 -9.63 1.89
CA THR A 191 -11.81 -9.88 1.66
C THR A 191 -12.56 -8.62 1.18
N SER A 192 -13.82 -8.80 0.77
CA SER A 192 -14.71 -7.69 0.34
C SER A 192 -14.89 -6.65 1.45
N ASP A 193 -15.16 -7.09 2.68
CA ASP A 193 -15.37 -6.21 3.84
C ASP A 193 -14.12 -5.37 4.13
N LEU A 194 -12.95 -5.98 3.98
CA LEU A 194 -11.68 -5.28 4.15
C LEU A 194 -11.45 -4.21 3.07
N LYS A 195 -11.89 -4.47 1.83
CA LYS A 195 -11.92 -3.45 0.77
C LYS A 195 -12.92 -2.32 1.12
N GLY A 196 -14.05 -2.67 1.72
CA GLY A 196 -15.01 -1.72 2.30
C GLY A 196 -14.35 -0.78 3.33
N LEU A 197 -13.64 -1.35 4.31
CA LEU A 197 -12.90 -0.57 5.33
C LEU A 197 -11.79 0.30 4.74
N LEU A 198 -11.06 -0.22 3.75
CA LEU A 198 -10.06 0.57 3.02
C LEU A 198 -10.69 1.77 2.31
N ASN A 199 -11.88 1.61 1.75
CA ASN A 199 -12.62 2.70 1.11
C ASN A 199 -13.20 3.68 2.12
N LYS A 200 -13.74 3.22 3.26
CA LYS A 200 -14.16 4.07 4.39
C LYS A 200 -12.99 4.93 4.89
N LYS A 201 -11.79 4.34 5.03
CA LYS A 201 -10.57 5.07 5.40
C LYS A 201 -10.21 6.15 4.38
N LYS A 202 -10.31 5.85 3.08
CA LYS A 202 -10.07 6.84 2.01
C LYS A 202 -11.08 7.98 2.06
N LYS A 203 -12.35 7.68 2.36
CA LYS A 203 -13.42 8.66 2.53
C LYS A 203 -13.12 9.59 3.73
N ALA A 204 -12.93 9.04 4.92
CA ALA A 204 -12.58 9.82 6.12
C ALA A 204 -11.32 10.68 5.92
N PHE A 205 -10.33 10.19 5.15
CA PHE A 205 -9.15 10.99 4.81
C PHE A 205 -9.45 12.18 3.89
N ARG A 206 -10.37 12.02 2.94
CA ARG A 206 -10.81 13.12 2.05
C ARG A 206 -11.63 14.15 2.83
N ASP A 207 -12.51 13.68 3.70
CA ASP A 207 -13.44 14.50 4.47
C ASP A 207 -12.72 15.24 5.62
N GLY A 208 -11.50 14.82 5.97
CA GLY A 208 -10.67 15.48 6.99
C GLY A 208 -11.03 15.09 8.43
N ASP A 209 -12.03 14.22 8.61
CA ASP A 209 -12.44 13.68 9.88
C ASP A 209 -11.35 12.79 10.49
N ARG A 210 -10.74 13.28 11.57
CA ARG A 210 -9.60 12.64 12.23
C ARG A 210 -10.02 11.52 13.17
N GLU A 211 -11.22 11.57 13.73
CA GLU A 211 -11.73 10.56 14.65
C GLU A 211 -12.18 9.32 13.90
N SER A 212 -13.00 9.49 12.85
CA SER A 212 -13.37 8.39 11.96
C SER A 212 -12.14 7.75 11.32
N LEU A 213 -11.15 8.55 10.93
CA LEU A 213 -9.91 8.02 10.37
C LEU A 213 -9.11 7.18 11.38
N LYS A 214 -9.03 7.59 12.66
CA LYS A 214 -8.39 6.79 13.71
C LYS A 214 -9.16 5.51 14.00
N SER A 215 -10.49 5.61 14.10
CA SER A 215 -11.38 4.47 14.36
C SER A 215 -11.26 3.41 13.26
N VAL A 216 -11.46 3.80 11.99
CA VAL A 216 -11.35 2.89 10.85
C VAL A 216 -9.93 2.32 10.73
N GLN A 217 -8.89 3.06 11.13
CA GLN A 217 -7.52 2.51 11.16
C GLN A 217 -7.29 1.47 12.25
N LYS A 218 -7.93 1.61 13.41
CA LYS A 218 -7.88 0.62 14.49
C LYS A 218 -8.60 -0.65 14.05
N GLU A 219 -9.82 -0.50 13.55
CA GLU A 219 -10.63 -1.60 13.02
C GLU A 219 -9.93 -2.34 11.88
N LEU A 220 -9.37 -1.59 10.91
CA LEU A 220 -8.64 -2.18 9.79
C LEU A 220 -7.41 -3.00 10.25
N ARG A 221 -6.72 -2.57 11.33
CA ARG A 221 -5.58 -3.32 11.88
C ARG A 221 -6.01 -4.65 12.50
N VAL A 222 -7.12 -4.65 13.24
CA VAL A 222 -7.70 -5.85 13.86
C VAL A 222 -8.14 -6.83 12.76
N ARG A 223 -9.00 -6.38 11.84
CA ARG A 223 -9.48 -7.22 10.73
C ARG A 223 -8.37 -7.74 9.82
N LEU A 224 -7.28 -6.98 9.63
CA LEU A 224 -6.11 -7.46 8.88
C LEU A 224 -5.37 -8.59 9.60
N ARG A 225 -5.34 -8.58 10.93
CA ARG A 225 -4.70 -9.63 11.73
C ARG A 225 -5.53 -10.91 11.65
N GLU A 226 -6.82 -10.81 11.96
CA GLU A 226 -7.77 -11.93 11.92
C GLU A 226 -7.81 -12.60 10.55
N ASN A 227 -7.94 -11.84 9.45
CA ASN A 227 -7.98 -12.41 8.11
C ASN A 227 -6.66 -13.11 7.72
N LYS A 228 -5.51 -12.61 8.18
CA LYS A 228 -4.22 -13.27 7.93
C LYS A 228 -4.11 -14.57 8.71
N GLU A 229 -4.56 -14.58 9.96
CA GLU A 229 -4.57 -15.79 10.79
C GLU A 229 -5.55 -16.82 10.25
N ALA A 230 -6.76 -16.43 9.87
CA ALA A 230 -7.73 -17.31 9.24
C ALA A 230 -7.18 -17.91 7.93
N TYR A 231 -6.49 -17.12 7.11
CA TYR A 231 -5.84 -17.63 5.91
C TYR A 231 -4.69 -18.58 6.22
N ARG A 232 -3.90 -18.30 7.28
CA ARG A 232 -2.82 -19.20 7.74
C ARG A 232 -3.38 -20.54 8.18
N ARG A 233 -4.40 -20.57 9.04
CA ARG A 233 -5.06 -21.81 9.50
C ARG A 233 -5.61 -22.63 8.34
N LYS A 234 -6.23 -21.96 7.35
CA LYS A 234 -6.71 -22.63 6.11
C LYS A 234 -5.57 -23.26 5.29
N LEU A 235 -4.37 -22.70 5.35
CA LEU A 235 -3.21 -23.26 4.66
C LEU A 235 -2.62 -24.44 5.43
N GLU A 236 -2.53 -24.32 6.76
CA GLU A 236 -2.08 -25.39 7.65
C GLU A 236 -2.97 -26.63 7.55
N SER A 237 -4.29 -26.46 7.55
CA SER A 237 -5.27 -27.55 7.38
C SER A 237 -5.20 -28.26 6.01
N LYS A 238 -4.60 -27.65 4.99
CA LYS A 238 -4.43 -28.29 3.67
C LYS A 238 -3.12 -29.07 3.54
N LEU A 239 -2.23 -28.92 4.51
CA LEU A 239 -0.93 -29.59 4.55
C LEU A 239 -0.94 -30.80 5.49
N GLN A 240 -2.01 -30.99 6.25
CA GLN A 240 -2.33 -32.21 6.99
C GLN A 240 -3.16 -33.14 6.11
#